data_AF-A0A4U9HPN8-F1
#
_entry.id   AF-A0A4U9HPN8-F1
#
_cell.length_a   1.000
_cell.length_b   1.000
_cell.length_c   1.000
_cell.angle_alpha   90.00
_cell.angle_beta   90.00
_cell.angle_gamma   90.00
#
_symmetry.space_group_name_H-M   'P 1'
#
loop_
_entity.id
_entity.type
_entity.pdbx_description
1 polymer ?
#
loop_
_entity_poly.entity_id
_entity_poly.type
_entity_poly.pdbx_seq_one_letter_code
_entity_poly.pdbx_strand_id
1 'polypeptide(L)'
;MAGCIAGDRARKETLVEYGFRLPSALDNRPMKFEEFEALAPQTIYVSATPGNYELEKSGDEVVDQVVRPTGLLDPIIEVRPVATQVDDLLSEIRARSAINERVLVTTLTKRMARI
;
A
#
# COMPACT_ATOMS: atom_id res chain seq x y z
N MET A 1 0.63 -4.14 -10.64
CA MET A 1 1.79 -3.71 -11.45
C MET A 1 1.45 -3.03 -12.78
N ALA A 2 0.33 -3.33 -13.44
CA ALA A 2 -0.04 -2.79 -14.77
C ALA A 2 -0.27 -1.26 -14.85
N GLY A 3 -0.40 -0.57 -13.71
CA GLY A 3 -0.73 0.86 -13.66
C GLY A 3 0.32 1.79 -14.28
N CYS A 4 1.61 1.40 -14.27
CA CYS A 4 2.69 2.27 -14.74
C CYS A 4 2.62 2.53 -16.26
N ILE A 5 2.39 1.49 -17.05
CA ILE A 5 2.22 1.63 -18.51
C ILE A 5 0.86 2.15 -18.88
N ALA A 6 -0.21 1.63 -18.25
CA ALA A 6 -1.56 2.07 -18.57
C ALA A 6 -1.70 3.59 -18.34
N GLY A 7 -1.12 4.09 -17.25
CA GLY A 7 -1.08 5.53 -16.95
C GLY A 7 -0.23 6.35 -17.92
N ASP A 8 0.99 5.88 -18.25
CA ASP A 8 1.86 6.60 -19.18
C ASP A 8 1.31 6.64 -20.61
N ARG A 9 0.75 5.51 -21.07
CA ARG A 9 0.13 5.37 -22.38
C ARG A 9 -1.11 6.25 -22.50
N ALA A 10 -2.05 6.17 -21.55
CA ALA A 10 -3.27 6.98 -21.58
C ALA A 10 -2.96 8.48 -21.64
N ARG A 11 -1.99 8.94 -20.86
CA ARG A 11 -1.55 10.35 -20.86
C ARG A 11 -0.91 10.76 -22.19
N LYS A 12 -0.12 9.90 -22.82
CA LYS A 12 0.59 10.21 -24.08
C LYS A 12 -0.30 10.09 -25.31
N GLU A 13 -1.25 9.15 -25.33
CA GLU A 13 -2.24 9.01 -26.39
C GLU A 13 -3.03 10.31 -26.54
N THR A 14 -3.52 10.90 -25.44
CA THR A 14 -4.17 12.21 -25.47
C THR A 14 -3.27 13.30 -26.08
N LEU A 15 -1.99 13.35 -25.73
CA LEU A 15 -1.06 14.36 -26.28
C LEU A 15 -0.80 14.16 -27.78
N VAL A 16 -0.80 12.93 -28.26
CA VAL A 16 -0.61 12.61 -29.68
C VAL A 16 -1.88 12.91 -30.47
N GLU A 17 -3.05 12.53 -29.95
CA GLU A 17 -4.36 12.80 -30.58
C GLU A 17 -4.60 14.29 -30.81
N TYR A 18 -4.25 15.13 -29.84
CA TYR A 18 -4.36 16.59 -29.97
C TYR A 18 -3.14 17.26 -30.63
N GLY A 19 -2.20 16.49 -31.20
CA GLY A 19 -1.08 17.01 -31.98
C GLY A 19 0.03 17.69 -31.19
N PHE A 20 0.06 17.56 -29.86
CA PHE A 20 1.12 18.10 -29.01
C PHE A 20 2.40 17.26 -29.05
N ARG A 21 2.32 15.99 -29.48
CA ARG A 21 3.46 15.09 -29.64
C ARG A 21 3.35 14.23 -30.89
N LEU A 22 4.50 13.86 -31.44
CA LEU A 22 4.57 12.87 -32.51
C LEU A 22 4.21 11.46 -31.98
N PRO A 23 3.70 10.56 -32.84
CA PRO A 23 3.40 9.18 -32.45
C PRO A 23 4.57 8.42 -31.83
N SER A 24 5.82 8.73 -32.23
CA SER A 24 7.04 8.13 -31.66
C SER A 24 7.24 8.42 -30.16
N ALA A 25 6.54 9.40 -29.59
CA ALA A 25 6.58 9.66 -28.15
C ALA A 25 6.01 8.51 -27.31
N LEU A 26 5.21 7.61 -27.91
CA LEU A 26 4.67 6.41 -27.27
C LEU A 26 5.73 5.33 -27.04
N ASP A 27 6.79 5.29 -27.85
CA ASP A 27 7.86 4.29 -27.73
C ASP A 27 8.78 4.58 -26.54
N ASN A 28 8.90 5.84 -26.14
CA ASN A 28 9.62 6.23 -24.93
C ASN A 28 8.76 5.95 -23.69
N ARG A 29 8.54 4.69 -23.34
CA ARG A 29 7.64 4.27 -22.25
C ARG A 29 8.37 3.50 -21.15
N PRO A 30 7.76 3.38 -19.95
CA PRO A 30 8.19 2.41 -18.96
C PRO A 30 8.15 0.98 -19.50
N MET A 31 8.95 0.10 -18.88
CA MET A 31 8.94 -1.33 -19.18
C MET A 31 7.59 -1.97 -18.85
N LYS A 32 7.23 -2.95 -19.67
CA LYS A 32 6.17 -3.92 -19.38
C LYS A 32 6.53 -4.76 -18.20
N PHE A 33 5.50 -5.28 -17.55
CA PHE A 33 5.72 -6.12 -16.40
C PHE A 33 6.49 -7.39 -16.80
N GLU A 34 6.14 -7.96 -17.96
CA GLU A 34 6.82 -9.10 -18.54
C GLU A 34 8.26 -8.76 -18.98
N GLU A 35 8.49 -7.52 -19.46
CA GLU A 35 9.83 -7.01 -19.80
C GLU A 35 10.70 -6.87 -18.54
N PHE A 36 10.11 -6.42 -17.43
CA PHE A 36 10.79 -6.34 -16.14
C PHE A 36 11.10 -7.72 -15.56
N GLU A 37 10.14 -8.65 -15.59
CA GLU A 37 10.34 -10.03 -15.11
C GLU A 37 11.48 -10.73 -15.85
N ALA A 38 11.57 -10.55 -17.17
CA ALA A 38 12.64 -11.15 -17.98
C ALA A 38 14.04 -10.63 -17.61
N LEU A 39 14.14 -9.40 -17.08
CA LEU A 39 15.41 -8.78 -16.68
C LEU A 39 15.80 -9.08 -15.22
N ALA A 40 14.90 -9.63 -14.42
CA ALA A 40 15.10 -9.90 -13.00
C ALA A 40 14.88 -11.39 -12.66
N PRO A 41 15.74 -12.30 -13.18
CA PRO A 41 15.56 -13.74 -13.02
C PRO A 41 15.67 -14.21 -11.57
N GLN A 42 16.39 -13.47 -10.72
CA GLN A 42 16.44 -13.70 -9.28
C GLN A 42 15.97 -12.43 -8.56
N THR A 43 14.86 -12.54 -7.83
CA THR A 43 14.22 -11.43 -7.12
C THR A 43 13.81 -11.88 -5.73
N ILE A 44 14.09 -11.07 -4.72
CA ILE A 44 13.63 -11.29 -3.34
C ILE A 44 12.54 -10.26 -3.04
N TYR A 45 11.34 -10.74 -2.75
CA TYR A 45 10.22 -9.91 -2.33
C TYR A 45 10.22 -9.78 -0.81
N VAL A 46 10.16 -8.55 -0.29
CA VAL A 46 10.15 -8.29 1.16
C VAL A 46 8.88 -7.54 1.51
N SER A 47 7.96 -8.21 2.20
CA SER A 47 6.69 -7.63 2.66
C SER A 47 6.20 -8.35 3.92
N ALA A 48 5.56 -7.61 4.82
CA ALA A 48 4.86 -8.21 5.97
C ALA A 48 3.53 -8.89 5.56
N THR A 49 2.99 -8.51 4.40
CA THR A 49 1.77 -9.06 3.81
C THR A 49 2.01 -9.22 2.31
N PRO A 50 2.64 -10.31 1.86
CA PRO A 50 2.91 -10.55 0.43
C PRO A 50 1.59 -10.64 -0.34
N GLY A 51 1.54 -10.02 -1.53
CA GLY A 51 0.41 -10.13 -2.43
C GLY A 51 0.41 -11.46 -3.20
N ASN A 52 -0.65 -11.71 -3.97
CA ASN A 52 -0.80 -12.96 -4.72
C ASN A 52 0.34 -13.21 -5.70
N TYR A 53 0.83 -12.15 -6.38
CA TYR A 53 1.91 -12.29 -7.35
C TYR A 53 3.21 -12.75 -6.69
N GLU A 54 3.58 -12.15 -5.55
CA GLU A 54 4.80 -12.55 -4.84
C GLU A 54 4.70 -13.99 -4.33
N LEU A 55 3.52 -14.40 -3.84
CA LEU A 55 3.26 -15.77 -3.38
C LEU A 55 3.34 -16.78 -4.54
N GLU A 56 2.67 -16.50 -5.66
CA GLU A 56 2.70 -17.36 -6.85
C GLU A 56 4.11 -17.53 -7.42
N LYS A 57 4.93 -16.46 -7.41
CA LYS A 57 6.32 -16.51 -7.90
C LYS A 57 7.28 -17.18 -6.94
N SER A 58 7.05 -17.06 -5.64
CA SER A 58 7.92 -17.66 -4.62
C SER A 58 7.58 -19.13 -4.38
N GLY A 59 6.38 -19.58 -4.75
CA GLY A 59 5.95 -20.96 -4.55
C GLY A 59 6.06 -21.37 -3.09
N ASP A 60 6.81 -22.44 -2.82
CA ASP A 60 7.05 -22.96 -1.46
C ASP A 60 8.25 -22.28 -0.76
N GLU A 61 8.99 -21.40 -1.43
CA GLU A 61 10.21 -20.75 -0.91
C GLU A 61 9.91 -19.42 -0.17
N VAL A 62 9.01 -19.46 0.81
CA VAL A 62 8.66 -18.30 1.65
C VAL A 62 9.40 -18.36 2.99
N VAL A 63 10.06 -17.27 3.38
CA VAL A 63 10.81 -17.18 4.63
C VAL A 63 10.17 -16.14 5.55
N ASP A 64 9.75 -16.58 6.73
CA ASP A 64 9.13 -15.71 7.74
C ASP A 64 10.13 -15.18 8.77
N GLN A 65 10.15 -13.86 8.95
CA GLN A 65 10.90 -13.19 10.00
C GLN A 65 9.95 -12.55 11.02
N VAL A 66 9.45 -13.37 11.96
CA VAL A 66 8.48 -12.93 12.99
C VAL A 66 9.12 -12.39 14.27
N VAL A 67 10.37 -12.76 14.56
CA VAL A 67 11.03 -12.39 15.82
C VAL A 67 11.61 -10.98 15.72
N ARG A 68 11.13 -10.09 16.60
CA ARG A 68 11.69 -8.73 16.75
C ARG A 68 12.90 -8.77 17.69
N PRO A 69 14.02 -8.10 17.36
CA PRO A 69 15.23 -8.10 18.20
C PRO A 69 15.01 -7.59 19.64
N THR A 70 14.00 -6.76 19.86
CA THR A 70 13.64 -6.17 21.16
C THR A 70 12.63 -6.97 21.97
N GLY A 71 12.05 -8.03 21.40
CA GLY A 71 11.00 -8.83 22.05
C GLY A 71 9.63 -8.14 22.11
N LEU A 72 9.40 -7.06 21.35
CA LEU A 72 8.10 -6.39 21.29
C LEU A 72 7.02 -7.35 20.75
N LEU A 73 5.92 -7.47 21.48
CA LEU A 73 4.76 -8.28 21.12
C LEU A 73 3.82 -7.52 20.19
N ASP A 74 3.00 -8.27 19.46
CA ASP A 74 1.90 -7.70 18.67
C ASP A 74 0.85 -7.06 19.59
N PRO A 75 0.21 -5.96 19.16
CA PRO A 75 -0.78 -5.27 19.96
C PRO A 75 -2.04 -6.12 20.14
N ILE A 76 -2.72 -5.92 21.26
CA ILE A 76 -4.02 -6.56 21.55
C ILE A 76 -5.09 -5.92 20.65
N ILE A 77 -5.94 -6.76 20.04
CA ILE A 77 -7.04 -6.34 19.18
C ILE A 77 -8.35 -6.45 19.96
N GLU A 78 -9.14 -5.39 19.98
CA GLU A 78 -10.47 -5.35 20.59
C GLU A 78 -11.51 -4.86 19.57
N VAL A 79 -12.69 -5.48 19.55
CA VAL A 79 -13.81 -5.10 18.67
C VAL A 79 -14.94 -4.52 19.52
N ARG A 80 -15.28 -3.25 19.28
CA ARG A 80 -16.34 -2.52 20.01
C ARG A 80 -17.53 -2.17 19.09
N PRO A 81 -18.76 -2.06 19.62
CA PRO A 81 -19.93 -1.65 18.84
C PRO A 81 -19.82 -0.21 18.30
N VAL A 82 -20.43 0.04 17.14
CA VAL A 82 -20.38 1.34 16.44
C VAL A 82 -21.21 2.43 17.14
N ALA A 83 -22.21 2.06 17.94
CA ALA A 83 -23.22 2.99 18.46
C ALA A 83 -22.64 4.18 19.26
N THR A 84 -21.58 3.95 20.03
CA THR A 84 -20.91 4.97 20.87
C THR A 84 -19.46 5.21 20.44
N GLN A 85 -19.13 4.92 19.18
CA GLN A 85 -17.74 4.87 18.70
C GLN A 85 -16.93 6.16 18.93
N VAL A 86 -17.56 7.34 18.83
CA VAL A 86 -16.86 8.63 18.95
C VAL A 86 -16.53 8.92 20.41
N ASP A 87 -17.51 8.75 21.30
CA ASP A 87 -17.33 9.00 22.73
C ASP A 87 -16.33 8.01 23.35
N ASP A 88 -16.43 6.74 22.96
CA ASP A 88 -15.51 5.68 23.38
C ASP A 88 -14.07 5.99 22.93
N LEU A 89 -13.87 6.31 21.65
CA LEU A 89 -12.56 6.69 21.11
C LEU A 89 -11.98 7.93 21.80
N LEU A 90 -12.81 8.96 22.04
CA LEU A 90 -12.37 10.18 22.73
C LEU A 90 -11.93 9.89 24.18
N SER A 91 -12.62 8.97 24.86
CA SER A 91 -12.26 8.56 26.21
C SER A 91 -10.90 7.85 26.25
N GLU A 92 -10.66 6.93 25.31
CA GLU A 92 -9.38 6.21 25.16
C GLU A 92 -8.23 7.18 24.83
N ILE A 93 -8.44 8.13 23.92
CA ILE A 93 -7.43 9.15 23.57
C ILE A 93 -7.03 9.97 24.81
N ARG A 94 -8.00 10.38 25.63
CA ARG A 94 -7.72 11.13 26.86
C ARG A 94 -6.93 10.30 27.86
N ALA A 95 -7.28 9.02 28.04
CA ALA A 95 -6.56 8.11 28.91
C ALA A 95 -5.09 7.91 28.47
N ARG A 96 -4.84 7.72 27.17
CA ARG A 96 -3.49 7.57 26.60
C ARG A 96 -2.68 8.86 26.68
N SER A 97 -3.31 10.00 26.43
CA SER A 97 -2.64 11.31 26.53
C SER A 97 -2.20 11.63 27.96
N ALA A 98 -2.93 11.19 28.98
CA ALA A 98 -2.58 11.44 30.39
C ALA A 98 -1.26 10.75 30.81
N ILE A 99 -0.88 9.68 30.12
CA ILE A 99 0.39 8.96 30.32
C ILE A 99 1.44 9.24 29.23
N ASN A 100 1.24 10.33 28.47
CA ASN A 100 2.12 10.79 27.40
C ASN A 100 2.31 9.78 26.22
N GLU A 101 1.30 8.95 25.95
CA GLU A 101 1.23 8.11 24.76
C GLU A 101 0.56 8.84 23.58
N ARG A 102 0.57 8.21 22.39
CA ARG A 102 -0.02 8.75 21.15
C ARG A 102 -0.99 7.73 20.54
N VAL A 103 -2.03 8.23 19.88
CA VAL A 103 -3.07 7.41 19.24
C VAL A 103 -3.12 7.73 17.75
N LEU A 104 -3.22 6.69 16.92
CA LEU A 104 -3.44 6.79 15.47
C LEU A 104 -4.86 6.31 15.16
N VAL A 105 -5.59 7.10 14.37
CA VAL A 105 -6.97 6.80 13.98
C VAL A 105 -7.08 6.87 12.46
N THR A 106 -7.72 5.86 11.87
CA THR A 106 -8.05 5.84 10.45
C THR A 106 -9.57 5.93 10.28
N THR A 107 -10.02 6.79 9.37
CA THR A 107 -11.46 6.93 9.05
C THR A 107 -11.68 6.69 7.56
N LEU A 108 -12.86 6.19 7.19
CA LEU A 108 -13.17 5.87 5.78
C LEU A 108 -13.43 7.12 4.91
N THR A 109 -13.91 8.22 5.49
CA THR A 109 -14.29 9.41 4.72
C THR A 109 -13.58 10.65 5.21
N LYS A 110 -13.25 11.55 4.29
CA LYS A 110 -12.70 12.87 4.61
C LYS A 110 -13.61 13.69 5.52
N ARG A 111 -14.93 13.47 5.45
CA ARG A 111 -15.90 14.16 6.33
C ARG A 111 -15.72 13.71 7.78
N MET A 112 -15.52 12.40 8.01
CA MET A 112 -15.30 11.84 9.35
C MET A 112 -13.96 12.29 9.93
N ALA A 113 -12.90 12.36 9.13
CA ALA A 113 -11.57 12.82 9.57
C ALA A 113 -11.51 14.30 10.00
N ARG A 114 -12.51 15.10 9.67
CA ARG A 114 -12.58 16.53 10.01
C ARG A 114 -13.31 16.79 11.33
N ILE A 115 -13.90 15.75 11.91
CA ILE A 115 -14.48 15.75 13.25
C ILE A 115 -13.31 15.58 14.23
#